data_AF-A0A945GL78-F1
#
_entry.id   AF-A0A945GL78-F1
#
_cell.length_a   1.000
_cell.length_b   1.000
_cell.length_c   1.000
_cell.angle_alpha   90.00
_cell.angle_beta   90.00
_cell.angle_gamma   90.00
#
_symmetry.space_group_name_H-M   'P 1'
#
loop_
_entity.id
_entity.type
_entity.pdbx_description
1 polymer ?
#
loop_
_entity_poly.entity_id
_entity_poly.type
_entity_poly.pdbx_seq_one_letter_code
_entity_poly.pdbx_strand_id
1 'polypeptide(L)'
;NLYGRGHVVCHNRISRFWDGIAIANYGKPLSDLSLQAVAIDFYNNDLSEFVDDAIETDYGCHNVRIYGNRIRNTHAGLSAQPTYGGPIYLIRNQVYNATALPLKLHNWCTGLEIYHNSLVSAGQAFQSYPRWQNATLRNNLFLGASRYAVETGSPHPRTSLDFNGYRRTDDPEGRFIKWIIGDQEARYAALDEFAAATGLEAHGVEIDFDIFAKVEPPEAGKTYDSVDLALRPGTAAIDAGQPLPNINDTFAGNGPDLGCCEAGSAIPHYGPRTD
;
A
#
# COMPACT_ATOMS: atom_id res chain seq x y z
N ASN A 1 -15.43 -11.07 -8.09
CA ASN A 1 -14.35 -12.03 -8.43
C ASN A 1 -14.27 -12.24 -9.94
N LEU A 2 -13.06 -12.24 -10.50
CA LEU A 2 -12.78 -12.51 -11.92
C LEU A 2 -11.55 -13.41 -12.07
N TYR A 3 -11.44 -14.17 -13.16
CA TYR A 3 -10.29 -15.06 -13.39
C TYR A 3 -9.90 -15.07 -14.86
N GLY A 4 -8.63 -15.37 -15.14
CA GLY A 4 -8.08 -15.42 -16.49
C GLY A 4 -7.28 -14.16 -16.84
N ARG A 5 -7.41 -13.68 -18.08
CA ARG A 5 -6.41 -12.77 -18.67
C ARG A 5 -7.04 -11.52 -19.26
N GLY A 6 -6.33 -10.40 -19.22
CA GLY A 6 -6.70 -9.18 -19.94
C GLY A 6 -7.89 -8.42 -19.35
N HIS A 7 -8.22 -8.66 -18.08
CA HIS A 7 -9.35 -8.00 -17.44
C HIS A 7 -8.99 -6.57 -17.02
N VAL A 8 -9.93 -5.65 -17.22
CA VAL A 8 -9.82 -4.27 -16.76
C VAL A 8 -11.05 -3.93 -15.93
N VAL A 9 -10.84 -3.51 -14.68
CA VAL A 9 -11.90 -3.02 -13.79
C VAL A 9 -11.55 -1.59 -13.40
N CYS A 10 -12.18 -0.62 -14.05
CA CYS A 10 -11.85 0.78 -13.83
C CYS A 10 -13.05 1.69 -13.71
N HIS A 11 -12.88 2.82 -13.01
CA HIS A 11 -13.90 3.85 -12.89
C HIS A 11 -15.23 3.33 -12.34
N ASN A 12 -15.19 2.39 -11.40
CA ASN A 12 -16.38 1.88 -10.71
C ASN A 12 -16.56 2.52 -9.35
N ARG A 13 -17.82 2.61 -8.88
CA ARG A 13 -18.14 2.83 -7.48
C ARG A 13 -18.69 1.52 -6.90
N ILE A 14 -18.00 0.95 -5.91
CA ILE A 14 -18.38 -0.33 -5.29
C ILE A 14 -18.36 -0.16 -3.78
N SER A 15 -19.45 -0.55 -3.10
CA SER A 15 -19.48 -0.49 -1.64
C SER A 15 -20.39 -1.51 -0.97
N ARG A 16 -20.12 -1.78 0.31
CA ARG A 16 -20.92 -2.63 1.22
C ARG A 16 -20.92 -4.12 0.85
N PHE A 17 -19.71 -4.65 0.67
CA PHE A 17 -19.49 -6.07 0.42
C PHE A 17 -18.58 -6.68 1.49
N TRP A 18 -18.45 -8.01 1.48
CA TRP A 18 -17.42 -8.67 2.29
C TRP A 18 -16.03 -8.30 1.74
N ASP A 19 -15.76 -8.74 0.51
CA ASP A 19 -14.63 -8.32 -0.31
C ASP A 19 -15.09 -7.39 -1.45
N GLY A 20 -14.21 -6.50 -1.90
CA GLY A 20 -14.45 -5.59 -3.02
C GLY A 20 -14.16 -6.22 -4.38
N ILE A 21 -12.99 -5.91 -4.95
CA ILE A 21 -12.56 -6.41 -6.26
C ILE A 21 -11.51 -7.49 -6.06
N ALA A 22 -11.76 -8.70 -6.55
CA ALA A 22 -10.84 -9.82 -6.38
C ALA A 22 -10.54 -10.58 -7.67
N ILE A 23 -9.31 -11.03 -7.81
CA ILE A 23 -8.98 -12.20 -8.64
C ILE A 23 -9.52 -13.44 -7.92
N ALA A 24 -10.25 -14.29 -8.65
CA ALA A 24 -10.95 -15.42 -8.04
C ALA A 24 -9.96 -16.46 -7.51
N ASN A 25 -10.19 -16.86 -6.27
CA ASN A 25 -9.41 -17.89 -5.58
C ASN A 25 -9.81 -19.30 -6.04
N TYR A 26 -8.95 -19.94 -6.82
CA TYR A 26 -9.10 -21.35 -7.21
C TYR A 26 -7.92 -22.23 -6.74
N GLY A 27 -7.15 -21.76 -5.75
CA GLY A 27 -5.93 -22.44 -5.31
C GLY A 27 -4.73 -22.16 -6.22
N LYS A 28 -3.73 -23.05 -6.19
CA LYS A 28 -2.47 -22.84 -6.92
C LYS A 28 -2.75 -22.70 -8.43
N PRO A 29 -2.10 -21.74 -9.13
CA PRO A 29 -2.26 -21.58 -10.57
C PRO A 29 -1.96 -22.88 -11.32
N LEU A 30 -2.73 -23.13 -12.37
CA LEU A 30 -2.54 -24.29 -13.22
C LEU A 30 -1.17 -24.23 -13.92
N SER A 31 -0.61 -25.40 -14.22
CA SER A 31 0.62 -25.52 -15.00
C SER A 31 0.48 -25.01 -16.43
N ASP A 32 -0.74 -25.06 -16.98
CA ASP A 32 -1.07 -24.43 -18.24
C ASP A 32 -1.09 -22.91 -18.08
N LEU A 33 -0.05 -22.26 -18.59
CA LEU A 33 0.13 -20.82 -18.57
C LEU A 33 -1.05 -20.08 -19.22
N SER A 34 -1.74 -20.67 -20.19
CA SER A 34 -2.90 -20.04 -20.85
C SER A 34 -4.10 -19.85 -19.91
N LEU A 35 -4.15 -20.62 -18.82
CA LEU A 35 -5.20 -20.61 -17.81
C LEU A 35 -4.82 -19.84 -16.54
N GLN A 36 -3.65 -19.18 -16.51
CA GLN A 36 -3.22 -18.39 -15.35
C GLN A 36 -3.87 -17.00 -15.32
N ALA A 37 -4.06 -16.48 -14.10
CA ALA A 37 -4.54 -15.11 -13.89
C ALA A 37 -3.42 -14.09 -14.09
N VAL A 38 -3.39 -13.42 -15.24
CA VAL A 38 -2.30 -12.53 -15.67
C VAL A 38 -2.82 -11.33 -16.47
N ALA A 39 -2.06 -10.24 -16.57
CA ALA A 39 -2.44 -9.06 -17.36
C ALA A 39 -3.80 -8.50 -16.92
N ILE A 40 -3.92 -8.12 -15.64
CA ILE A 40 -5.16 -7.64 -15.04
C ILE A 40 -4.94 -6.24 -14.47
N ASP A 41 -5.83 -5.31 -14.78
CA ASP A 41 -5.71 -3.92 -14.33
C ASP A 41 -6.93 -3.49 -13.52
N PHE A 42 -6.72 -3.06 -12.27
CA PHE A 42 -7.76 -2.39 -11.48
C PHE A 42 -7.34 -0.95 -11.20
N TYR A 43 -8.07 0.04 -11.73
CA TYR A 43 -7.66 1.44 -11.59
C TYR A 43 -8.78 2.46 -11.51
N ASN A 44 -8.51 3.59 -10.85
CA ASN A 44 -9.44 4.72 -10.73
C ASN A 44 -10.83 4.32 -10.20
N ASN A 45 -10.92 3.27 -9.39
CA ASN A 45 -12.16 2.88 -8.71
C ASN A 45 -12.33 3.68 -7.41
N ASP A 46 -13.58 3.91 -6.99
CA ASP A 46 -13.96 4.51 -5.71
C ASP A 46 -14.67 3.43 -4.86
N LEU A 47 -13.97 2.93 -3.86
CA LEU A 47 -14.29 1.71 -3.14
C LEU A 47 -14.54 2.04 -1.66
N SER A 48 -15.63 1.54 -1.06
CA SER A 48 -15.84 1.75 0.38
C SER A 48 -16.63 0.66 1.11
N GLU A 49 -16.46 0.58 2.43
CA GLU A 49 -17.28 -0.28 3.31
C GLU A 49 -17.12 -1.79 2.98
N PHE A 50 -15.93 -2.34 3.25
CA PHE A 50 -15.64 -3.77 3.10
C PHE A 50 -15.30 -4.42 4.44
N VAL A 51 -15.84 -5.61 4.70
CA VAL A 51 -15.65 -6.34 5.95
C VAL A 51 -14.29 -7.05 5.99
N ASP A 52 -13.74 -7.44 4.84
CA ASP A 52 -12.39 -7.99 4.69
C ASP A 52 -11.59 -7.13 3.68
N ASP A 53 -11.29 -7.63 2.49
CA ASP A 53 -10.35 -6.98 1.56
C ASP A 53 -11.05 -6.04 0.54
N ALA A 54 -10.53 -4.82 0.34
CA ALA A 54 -11.07 -3.93 -0.69
C ALA A 54 -10.61 -4.32 -2.11
N ILE A 55 -9.33 -4.67 -2.28
CA ILE A 55 -8.79 -5.23 -3.53
C ILE A 55 -7.91 -6.43 -3.23
N GLU A 56 -8.23 -7.57 -3.83
CA GLU A 56 -7.43 -8.80 -3.78
C GLU A 56 -6.76 -9.06 -5.13
N THR A 57 -5.43 -8.97 -5.15
CA THR A 57 -4.60 -9.53 -6.24
C THR A 57 -4.22 -10.98 -6.00
N ASP A 58 -4.80 -11.55 -4.94
CA ASP A 58 -4.68 -12.91 -4.47
C ASP A 58 -4.81 -13.89 -5.64
N TYR A 59 -3.93 -14.88 -5.68
CA TYR A 59 -3.82 -15.89 -6.73
C TYR A 59 -3.46 -15.36 -8.13
N GLY A 60 -3.21 -14.06 -8.27
CA GLY A 60 -2.57 -13.46 -9.44
C GLY A 60 -1.14 -13.99 -9.65
N CYS A 61 -0.74 -14.08 -10.91
CA CYS A 61 0.59 -14.58 -11.29
C CYS A 61 1.53 -13.43 -11.64
N HIS A 62 1.36 -12.80 -12.81
CA HIS A 62 2.28 -11.77 -13.30
C HIS A 62 1.56 -10.72 -14.14
N ASN A 63 2.13 -9.52 -14.19
CA ASN A 63 1.57 -8.36 -14.87
C ASN A 63 0.16 -8.01 -14.37
N VAL A 64 -0.03 -7.98 -13.05
CA VAL A 64 -1.26 -7.47 -12.42
C VAL A 64 -0.97 -6.06 -11.92
N ARG A 65 -1.79 -5.08 -12.31
CA ARG A 65 -1.53 -3.66 -12.06
C ARG A 65 -2.72 -3.03 -11.35
N ILE A 66 -2.51 -2.64 -10.10
CA ILE A 66 -3.50 -1.99 -9.26
C ILE A 66 -3.05 -0.57 -9.02
N TYR A 67 -3.70 0.40 -9.65
CA TYR A 67 -3.20 1.76 -9.59
C TYR A 67 -4.27 2.83 -9.49
N GLY A 68 -3.99 3.89 -8.74
CA GLY A 68 -4.89 5.04 -8.64
C GLY A 68 -6.29 4.66 -8.15
N ASN A 69 -6.44 3.72 -7.21
CA ASN A 69 -7.75 3.44 -6.60
C ASN A 69 -7.93 4.27 -5.31
N ARG A 70 -9.16 4.67 -5.00
CA ARG A 70 -9.52 5.29 -3.72
C ARG A 70 -10.34 4.32 -2.89
N ILE A 71 -9.83 3.96 -1.73
CA ILE A 71 -10.40 2.96 -0.82
C ILE A 71 -10.66 3.62 0.55
N ARG A 72 -11.86 3.45 1.10
CA ARG A 72 -12.24 3.94 2.44
C ARG A 72 -12.99 2.91 3.27
N ASN A 73 -12.78 2.89 4.57
CA ASN A 73 -13.57 2.09 5.52
C ASN A 73 -13.54 0.58 5.17
N THR A 74 -12.38 -0.04 5.33
CA THR A 74 -12.15 -1.46 4.98
C THR A 74 -11.41 -2.17 6.10
N HIS A 75 -11.46 -3.50 6.18
CA HIS A 75 -10.57 -4.21 7.10
C HIS A 75 -9.15 -4.27 6.56
N ALA A 76 -9.02 -4.65 5.29
CA ALA A 76 -7.75 -4.72 4.59
C ALA A 76 -7.82 -4.01 3.22
N GLY A 77 -6.81 -3.18 2.92
CA GLY A 77 -6.84 -2.32 1.74
C GLY A 77 -6.49 -3.07 0.45
N LEU A 78 -5.22 -3.44 0.33
CA LEU A 78 -4.66 -4.10 -0.85
C LEU A 78 -4.05 -5.44 -0.43
N SER A 79 -4.60 -6.54 -0.94
CA SER A 79 -4.12 -7.91 -0.67
C SER A 79 -3.37 -8.49 -1.86
N ALA A 80 -2.34 -9.29 -1.55
CA ALA A 80 -1.55 -10.06 -2.50
C ALA A 80 -1.38 -11.52 -2.04
N GLN A 81 -2.37 -12.08 -1.32
CA GLN A 81 -2.26 -13.32 -0.56
C GLN A 81 -2.86 -14.55 -1.28
N PRO A 82 -2.05 -15.54 -1.69
CA PRO A 82 -0.69 -15.42 -2.16
C PRO A 82 -0.68 -14.98 -3.63
N THR A 83 0.37 -14.31 -4.06
CA THR A 83 0.68 -14.07 -5.47
C THR A 83 1.83 -14.97 -5.91
N TYR A 84 1.79 -15.40 -7.17
CA TYR A 84 2.65 -16.45 -7.71
C TYR A 84 3.61 -15.90 -8.78
N GLY A 85 4.73 -15.34 -8.32
CA GLY A 85 5.88 -14.96 -9.16
C GLY A 85 6.02 -13.45 -9.37
N GLY A 86 4.92 -12.76 -9.65
CA GLY A 86 4.92 -11.34 -10.01
C GLY A 86 5.47 -11.06 -11.42
N PRO A 87 5.51 -9.79 -11.84
CA PRO A 87 5.29 -8.63 -10.99
C PRO A 87 3.80 -8.36 -10.73
N ILE A 88 3.50 -7.99 -9.49
CA ILE A 88 2.24 -7.37 -9.05
C ILE A 88 2.56 -5.93 -8.67
N TYR A 89 1.90 -4.99 -9.33
CA TYR A 89 2.12 -3.57 -9.13
C TYR A 89 1.00 -2.97 -8.29
N LEU A 90 1.34 -2.31 -7.18
CA LEU A 90 0.44 -1.51 -6.37
C LEU A 90 0.93 -0.06 -6.41
N ILE A 91 0.31 0.80 -7.22
CA ILE A 91 0.85 2.13 -7.53
C ILE A 91 -0.16 3.25 -7.25
N ARG A 92 0.19 4.28 -6.49
CA ARG A 92 -0.65 5.49 -6.32
C ARG A 92 -2.07 5.22 -5.78
N ASN A 93 -2.25 4.12 -5.04
CA ASN A 93 -3.53 3.85 -4.39
C ASN A 93 -3.66 4.64 -3.09
N GLN A 94 -4.89 5.02 -2.77
CA GLN A 94 -5.29 5.63 -1.51
C GLN A 94 -6.07 4.60 -0.70
N VAL A 95 -5.60 4.33 0.51
CA VAL A 95 -6.34 3.56 1.51
C VAL A 95 -6.48 4.43 2.74
N TYR A 96 -7.72 4.70 3.14
CA TYR A 96 -8.00 5.44 4.37
C TYR A 96 -8.99 4.71 5.26
N ASN A 97 -8.74 4.75 6.56
CA ASN A 97 -9.54 4.03 7.54
C ASN A 97 -9.60 2.51 7.26
N ALA A 98 -8.43 1.92 6.96
CA ALA A 98 -8.27 0.48 7.13
C ALA A 98 -8.32 0.14 8.63
N THR A 99 -9.03 -0.90 9.04
CA THR A 99 -9.11 -1.26 10.46
C THR A 99 -7.94 -2.14 10.92
N ALA A 100 -7.27 -2.84 10.00
CA ALA A 100 -6.11 -3.68 10.33
C ALA A 100 -4.96 -3.60 9.32
N LEU A 101 -5.21 -3.92 8.04
CA LEU A 101 -4.14 -4.22 7.08
C LEU A 101 -4.28 -3.37 5.81
N PRO A 102 -3.84 -2.09 5.79
CA PRO A 102 -3.81 -1.31 4.55
C PRO A 102 -3.12 -2.04 3.40
N LEU A 103 -2.12 -2.86 3.72
CA LEU A 103 -1.37 -3.71 2.81
C LEU A 103 -1.22 -5.11 3.40
N LYS A 104 -1.88 -6.11 2.79
CA LYS A 104 -1.93 -7.52 3.25
C LYS A 104 -1.01 -8.39 2.39
N LEU A 105 0.20 -8.63 2.90
CA LEU A 105 1.26 -9.40 2.25
C LEU A 105 1.47 -10.77 2.93
N HIS A 106 0.47 -11.63 2.82
CA HIS A 106 0.49 -12.94 3.48
C HIS A 106 0.82 -14.07 2.50
N ASN A 107 1.04 -15.27 3.05
CA ASN A 107 1.16 -16.54 2.33
C ASN A 107 2.30 -16.62 1.28
N TRP A 108 3.45 -16.05 1.59
CA TRP A 108 4.69 -16.13 0.79
C TRP A 108 4.58 -15.48 -0.60
N CYS A 109 3.78 -14.42 -0.71
CA CYS A 109 3.70 -13.60 -1.90
C CYS A 109 5.06 -13.07 -2.36
N THR A 110 5.24 -12.92 -3.67
CA THR A 110 6.54 -12.64 -4.28
C THR A 110 6.42 -11.83 -5.56
N GLY A 111 7.45 -11.01 -5.86
CA GLY A 111 7.47 -10.16 -7.05
C GLY A 111 6.51 -8.99 -6.91
N LEU A 112 6.63 -8.25 -5.81
CA LEU A 112 5.75 -7.12 -5.50
C LEU A 112 6.46 -5.80 -5.80
N GLU A 113 5.79 -4.91 -6.51
CA GLU A 113 6.28 -3.59 -6.88
C GLU A 113 5.29 -2.55 -6.33
N ILE A 114 5.60 -1.96 -5.18
CA ILE A 114 4.64 -1.20 -4.36
C ILE A 114 5.13 0.24 -4.24
N TYR A 115 4.49 1.14 -4.99
CA TYR A 115 4.99 2.49 -5.20
C TYR A 115 3.95 3.57 -4.93
N HIS A 116 4.36 4.65 -4.28
CA HIS A 116 3.52 5.84 -4.17
C HIS A 116 2.13 5.59 -3.54
N ASN A 117 1.93 4.60 -2.68
CA ASN A 117 0.62 4.42 -2.03
C ASN A 117 0.53 5.29 -0.78
N SER A 118 -0.66 5.86 -0.51
CA SER A 118 -0.96 6.49 0.78
C SER A 118 -1.85 5.55 1.59
N LEU A 119 -1.27 4.96 2.63
CA LEU A 119 -1.82 3.82 3.37
C LEU A 119 -2.10 4.23 4.82
N VAL A 120 -3.36 4.54 5.12
CA VAL A 120 -3.81 5.09 6.40
C VAL A 120 -4.71 4.11 7.14
N SER A 121 -4.36 3.82 8.40
CA SER A 121 -4.99 2.79 9.24
C SER A 121 -5.46 3.35 10.58
N ALA A 122 -6.62 2.89 11.05
CA ALA A 122 -7.07 3.08 12.43
C ALA A 122 -6.30 2.17 13.42
N GLY A 123 -5.53 1.22 12.89
CA GLY A 123 -4.56 0.40 13.62
C GLY A 123 -3.12 0.79 13.27
N GLN A 124 -2.28 -0.22 13.06
CA GLN A 124 -0.92 -0.06 12.52
C GLN A 124 -0.97 0.14 11.00
N ALA A 125 -0.01 0.86 10.42
CA ALA A 125 0.04 1.08 8.98
C ALA A 125 0.63 -0.12 8.23
N PHE A 126 1.91 -0.41 8.42
CA PHE A 126 2.55 -1.54 7.76
C PHE A 126 2.67 -2.74 8.69
N GLN A 127 1.51 -3.35 8.96
CA GLN A 127 1.42 -4.64 9.64
C GLN A 127 1.00 -5.70 8.64
N SER A 128 1.75 -6.80 8.59
CA SER A 128 1.38 -7.99 7.83
C SER A 128 2.17 -9.17 8.36
N TYR A 129 1.69 -10.40 8.18
CA TYR A 129 2.51 -11.57 8.52
C TYR A 129 3.85 -11.51 7.78
N PRO A 130 4.97 -11.90 8.42
CA PRO A 130 6.31 -11.86 7.81
C PRO A 130 6.51 -13.01 6.82
N ARG A 131 5.58 -13.13 5.87
CA ARG A 131 5.45 -14.19 4.86
C ARG A 131 5.27 -13.54 3.49
N TRP A 132 6.23 -12.71 3.12
CA TRP A 132 6.33 -12.07 1.81
C TRP A 132 7.81 -11.88 1.46
N GLN A 133 8.12 -11.77 0.17
CA GLN A 133 9.49 -11.84 -0.33
C GLN A 133 9.65 -11.19 -1.69
N ASN A 134 10.90 -10.85 -2.06
CA ASN A 134 11.21 -10.27 -3.38
C ASN A 134 10.25 -9.13 -3.74
N ALA A 135 10.23 -8.13 -2.88
CA ALA A 135 9.33 -6.99 -2.97
C ALA A 135 10.12 -5.68 -2.91
N THR A 136 9.74 -4.73 -3.75
CA THR A 136 10.31 -3.39 -3.79
C THR A 136 9.25 -2.39 -3.34
N LEU A 137 9.50 -1.67 -2.25
CA LEU A 137 8.62 -0.63 -1.73
C LEU A 137 9.31 0.72 -1.82
N ARG A 138 8.77 1.67 -2.59
CA ARG A 138 9.30 3.03 -2.73
C ARG A 138 8.21 4.08 -2.64
N ASN A 139 8.54 5.22 -2.06
CA ASN A 139 7.73 6.43 -2.11
C ASN A 139 6.34 6.28 -1.49
N ASN A 140 6.09 5.29 -0.63
CA ASN A 140 4.80 5.10 0.03
C ASN A 140 4.71 5.93 1.31
N LEU A 141 3.49 6.25 1.73
CA LEU A 141 3.19 6.82 3.04
C LEU A 141 2.44 5.78 3.90
N PHE A 142 2.98 5.47 5.07
CA PHE A 142 2.42 4.54 6.04
C PHE A 142 2.02 5.30 7.31
N LEU A 143 0.71 5.57 7.48
CA LEU A 143 0.18 6.32 8.63
C LEU A 143 -0.77 5.46 9.47
N GLY A 144 -0.30 5.00 10.63
CA GLY A 144 -1.09 4.21 11.57
C GLY A 144 -1.53 5.07 12.74
N ALA A 145 -2.71 4.80 13.29
CA ALA A 145 -3.19 5.46 14.50
C ALA A 145 -2.64 4.83 15.80
N SER A 146 -1.99 3.66 15.75
CA SER A 146 -1.50 2.98 16.96
C SER A 146 -0.25 2.12 16.75
N ARG A 147 0.48 1.85 17.85
CA ARG A 147 1.60 0.92 17.97
C ARG A 147 2.71 1.20 16.92
N TYR A 148 3.15 0.17 16.21
CA TYR A 148 4.28 0.23 15.27
C TYR A 148 3.89 0.88 13.94
N ALA A 149 4.80 1.66 13.36
CA ALA A 149 4.75 2.04 11.95
C ALA A 149 4.94 0.80 11.04
N VAL A 150 5.85 -0.09 11.44
CA VAL A 150 6.15 -1.36 10.76
C VAL A 150 6.17 -2.50 11.76
N GLU A 151 5.32 -3.51 11.57
CA GLU A 151 5.37 -4.80 12.29
C GLU A 151 5.20 -5.93 11.29
N THR A 152 6.30 -6.29 10.64
CA THR A 152 6.36 -7.35 9.64
C THR A 152 7.82 -7.66 9.32
N GLY A 153 8.08 -8.45 8.29
CA GLY A 153 9.39 -8.52 7.69
C GLY A 153 9.47 -9.55 6.57
N SER A 154 10.61 -9.57 5.90
CA SER A 154 10.85 -10.42 4.75
C SER A 154 12.22 -11.08 4.85
N PRO A 155 12.33 -12.40 4.67
CA PRO A 155 13.61 -13.10 4.75
C PRO A 155 14.42 -13.05 3.44
N HIS A 156 13.85 -12.52 2.37
CA HIS A 156 14.42 -12.66 1.03
C HIS A 156 15.35 -11.48 0.70
N PRO A 157 16.60 -11.70 0.25
CA PRO A 157 17.60 -10.63 0.07
C PRO A 157 17.29 -9.65 -1.07
N ARG A 158 16.43 -10.03 -2.02
CA ARG A 158 15.87 -9.10 -3.04
C ARG A 158 14.77 -8.17 -2.50
N THR A 159 14.30 -8.35 -1.27
CA THR A 159 13.36 -7.41 -0.69
C THR A 159 14.08 -6.10 -0.37
N SER A 160 13.50 -4.98 -0.81
CA SER A 160 14.10 -3.67 -0.62
C SER A 160 13.02 -2.64 -0.33
N LEU A 161 13.20 -1.89 0.76
CA LEU A 161 12.35 -0.80 1.22
C LEU A 161 13.26 0.42 1.30
N ASP A 162 12.87 1.53 0.68
CA ASP A 162 13.60 2.79 0.76
C ASP A 162 12.69 3.97 0.35
N PHE A 163 13.06 5.20 0.71
CA PHE A 163 12.28 6.40 0.37
C PHE A 163 10.80 6.30 0.78
N ASN A 164 10.45 5.64 1.88
CA ASN A 164 9.08 5.60 2.37
C ASN A 164 8.90 6.54 3.57
N GLY A 165 7.68 7.06 3.72
CA GLY A 165 7.28 7.89 4.86
C GLY A 165 6.56 7.06 5.91
N TYR A 166 6.96 7.19 7.17
CA TYR A 166 6.41 6.43 8.30
C TYR A 166 5.91 7.35 9.41
N ARG A 167 4.67 7.11 9.86
CA ARG A 167 4.17 7.77 11.06
C ARG A 167 4.66 7.07 12.32
N ARG A 168 5.34 7.82 13.19
CA ARG A 168 5.53 7.45 14.60
C ARG A 168 4.28 7.80 15.39
N THR A 169 3.73 6.83 16.10
CA THR A 169 2.53 7.04 16.92
C THR A 169 2.91 7.54 18.31
N ASP A 170 1.92 8.01 19.07
CA ASP A 170 2.04 8.39 20.49
C ASP A 170 2.00 7.15 21.42
N ASP A 171 2.45 6.00 20.92
CA ASP A 171 2.45 4.74 21.65
C ASP A 171 3.24 4.86 22.98
N PRO A 172 2.62 4.53 24.13
CA PRO A 172 3.24 4.73 25.44
C PRO A 172 4.44 3.81 25.70
N GLU A 173 4.58 2.72 24.95
CA GLU A 173 5.76 1.85 25.00
C GLU A 173 6.89 2.33 24.06
N GLY A 174 6.68 3.43 23.32
CA GLY A 174 7.65 3.97 22.37
C GLY A 174 7.89 3.07 21.16
N ARG A 175 6.94 2.20 20.80
CA ARG A 175 7.07 1.26 19.69
C ARG A 175 7.09 1.99 18.35
N PHE A 176 8.03 1.62 17.47
CA PHE A 176 8.13 2.21 16.14
C PHE A 176 8.30 1.17 15.03
N ILE A 177 9.43 0.47 14.99
CA ILE A 177 9.66 -0.59 13.98
C ILE A 177 9.95 -1.91 14.69
N LYS A 178 9.24 -2.96 14.27
CA LYS A 178 9.53 -4.35 14.59
C LYS A 178 9.70 -5.12 13.28
N TRP A 179 10.93 -5.56 13.01
CA TRP A 179 11.30 -6.31 11.82
C TRP A 179 11.45 -7.80 12.13
N ILE A 180 10.85 -8.67 11.32
CA ILE A 180 10.77 -10.11 11.60
C ILE A 180 11.31 -10.93 10.42
N ILE A 181 12.27 -11.82 10.67
CA ILE A 181 12.85 -12.75 9.70
C ILE A 181 12.74 -14.17 10.26
N GLY A 182 11.83 -14.98 9.70
CA GLY A 182 11.51 -16.29 10.26
C GLY A 182 10.98 -16.15 11.69
N ASP A 183 11.65 -16.78 12.65
CA ASP A 183 11.30 -16.70 14.08
C ASP A 183 12.09 -15.60 14.83
N GLN A 184 12.99 -14.88 14.14
CA GLN A 184 13.79 -13.82 14.74
C GLN A 184 13.08 -12.47 14.62
N GLU A 185 13.00 -11.74 15.73
CA GLU A 185 12.48 -10.37 15.77
C GLU A 185 13.55 -9.39 16.26
N ALA A 186 13.60 -8.22 15.62
CA ALA A 186 14.39 -7.07 16.06
C ALA A 186 13.49 -5.83 16.16
N ARG A 187 13.78 -4.94 17.11
CA ARG A 187 13.04 -3.69 17.32
C ARG A 187 14.00 -2.52 17.18
N TYR A 188 13.52 -1.46 16.55
CA TYR A 188 14.29 -0.24 16.32
C TYR A 188 13.45 0.96 16.76
N ALA A 189 14.07 1.84 17.52
CA ALA A 189 13.42 3.04 18.04
C ALA A 189 13.39 4.16 17.00
N ALA A 190 14.23 4.11 15.96
CA ALA A 190 14.31 5.12 14.91
C ALA A 190 14.67 4.54 13.54
N LEU A 191 14.43 5.32 12.47
CA LEU A 191 14.69 4.91 11.08
C LEU A 191 16.19 4.71 10.82
N ASP A 192 17.05 5.55 11.40
CA ASP A 192 18.50 5.45 11.29
C ASP A 192 19.05 4.16 11.90
N GLU A 193 18.52 3.73 13.05
CA GLU A 193 18.85 2.43 13.65
C GLU A 193 18.42 1.27 12.75
N PHE A 194 17.21 1.33 12.18
CA PHE A 194 16.71 0.32 11.27
C PHE A 194 17.55 0.24 9.99
N ALA A 195 17.91 1.40 9.42
CA ALA A 195 18.75 1.49 8.24
C ALA A 195 20.18 1.00 8.48
N ALA A 196 20.80 1.37 9.60
CA ALA A 196 22.13 0.89 9.95
C ALA A 196 22.18 -0.63 10.14
N ALA A 197 21.12 -1.23 10.69
CA ALA A 197 21.06 -2.66 10.96
C ALA A 197 20.70 -3.52 9.73
N THR A 198 19.90 -2.99 8.81
CA THR A 198 19.31 -3.79 7.72
C THR A 198 19.70 -3.33 6.31
N GLY A 199 20.18 -2.10 6.16
CA GLY A 199 20.38 -1.45 4.87
C GLY A 199 19.08 -1.02 4.17
N LEU A 200 17.92 -1.15 4.82
CA LEU A 200 16.61 -0.71 4.33
C LEU A 200 16.29 0.71 4.84
N GLU A 201 15.50 1.49 4.10
CA GLU A 201 15.06 2.84 4.52
C GLU A 201 16.19 3.81 4.83
N ALA A 202 17.31 3.73 4.09
CA ALA A 202 18.40 4.70 4.21
C ALA A 202 17.97 6.15 3.90
N HIS A 203 16.91 6.31 3.11
CA HIS A 203 16.28 7.58 2.75
C HIS A 203 14.83 7.68 3.23
N GLY A 204 14.42 6.80 4.15
CA GLY A 204 13.10 6.88 4.77
C GLY A 204 12.94 8.15 5.60
N VAL A 205 11.72 8.65 5.73
CA VAL A 205 11.41 9.87 6.50
C VAL A 205 10.31 9.63 7.52
N GLU A 206 10.43 10.25 8.70
CA GLU A 206 9.34 10.33 9.66
C GLU A 206 8.35 11.42 9.23
N ILE A 207 7.06 11.12 9.27
CA ILE A 207 5.96 12.01 8.90
C ILE A 207 4.84 11.91 9.93
N ASP A 208 3.91 12.86 9.93
CA ASP A 208 2.64 12.76 10.67
C ASP A 208 1.49 13.29 9.81
N PHE A 209 0.26 13.31 10.32
CA PHE A 209 -0.93 13.78 9.61
C PHE A 209 -0.89 15.27 9.24
N ASP A 210 0.01 16.04 9.85
CA ASP A 210 0.25 17.44 9.52
C ASP A 210 0.81 17.65 8.10
N ILE A 211 1.26 16.58 7.44
CA ILE A 211 1.62 16.61 6.01
C ILE A 211 0.42 16.87 5.11
N PHE A 212 -0.81 16.64 5.58
CA PHE A 212 -2.04 16.86 4.81
C PHE A 212 -2.76 18.14 5.25
N ALA A 213 -3.59 18.70 4.36
CA ALA A 213 -4.32 19.94 4.64
C ALA A 213 -5.29 19.82 5.82
N LYS A 214 -6.05 18.71 5.88
CA LYS A 214 -7.06 18.44 6.91
C LYS A 214 -7.37 16.94 6.99
N VAL A 215 -6.40 16.17 7.45
CA VAL A 215 -6.56 14.73 7.70
C VAL A 215 -6.15 14.47 9.13
N GLU A 216 -6.90 13.62 9.82
CA GLU A 216 -6.62 13.19 11.18
C GLU A 216 -6.45 11.67 11.20
N PRO A 217 -5.83 11.09 12.25
CA PRO A 217 -5.88 9.65 12.48
C PRO A 217 -7.31 9.12 12.42
N PRO A 218 -7.60 8.09 11.62
CA PRO A 218 -8.93 7.49 11.62
C PRO A 218 -9.19 6.75 12.93
N GLU A 219 -10.42 6.85 13.42
CA GLU A 219 -10.88 6.18 14.64
C GLU A 219 -11.47 4.81 14.30
N ALA A 220 -11.05 3.76 15.01
CA ALA A 220 -11.57 2.42 14.80
C ALA A 220 -13.10 2.38 15.02
N GLY A 221 -13.83 1.81 14.06
CA GLY A 221 -15.30 1.70 14.11
C GLY A 221 -16.05 2.95 13.63
N LYS A 222 -15.36 4.02 13.23
CA LYS A 222 -15.96 5.21 12.62
C LYS A 222 -15.91 5.10 11.10
N THR A 223 -17.00 5.50 10.42
CA THR A 223 -17.08 5.55 8.96
C THR A 223 -16.80 6.97 8.47
N TYR A 224 -16.05 7.09 7.38
CA TYR A 224 -15.68 8.37 6.76
C TYR A 224 -16.22 8.49 5.33
N ASP A 225 -17.01 9.53 5.08
CA ASP A 225 -17.66 9.77 3.78
C ASP A 225 -16.73 10.38 2.73
N SER A 226 -15.66 11.04 3.15
CA SER A 226 -14.63 11.58 2.28
C SER A 226 -13.33 11.77 3.05
N VAL A 227 -12.22 11.81 2.31
CA VAL A 227 -10.89 12.20 2.79
C VAL A 227 -10.15 12.86 1.63
N ASP A 228 -9.33 13.86 1.93
CA ASP A 228 -8.44 14.50 0.98
C ASP A 228 -7.00 14.29 1.43
N LEU A 229 -6.29 13.38 0.75
CA LEU A 229 -4.89 13.06 1.02
C LEU A 229 -3.92 13.96 0.21
N ALA A 230 -4.35 15.15 -0.21
CA ALA A 230 -3.45 16.13 -0.80
C ALA A 230 -2.41 16.63 0.21
N LEU A 231 -1.14 16.59 -0.20
CA LEU A 231 -0.03 17.07 0.60
C LEU A 231 -0.03 18.60 0.72
N ARG A 232 0.36 19.08 1.90
CA ARG A 232 0.70 20.48 2.14
C ARG A 232 2.11 20.77 1.61
N PRO A 233 2.31 21.92 0.95
CA PRO A 233 3.64 22.36 0.54
C PRO A 233 4.61 22.48 1.72
N GLY A 234 5.89 22.17 1.48
CA GLY A 234 6.97 22.34 2.45
C GLY A 234 7.00 21.31 3.58
N THR A 235 6.29 20.19 3.44
CA THR A 235 6.31 19.09 4.42
C THR A 235 7.40 18.07 4.07
N ALA A 236 7.72 17.17 5.00
CA ALA A 236 8.73 16.13 4.80
C ALA A 236 8.36 15.10 3.71
N ALA A 237 7.11 15.10 3.23
CA ALA A 237 6.67 14.27 2.12
C ALA A 237 6.92 14.90 0.72
N ILE A 238 7.24 16.20 0.66
CA ILE A 238 7.50 16.92 -0.59
C ILE A 238 8.94 16.66 -1.06
N ASP A 239 9.13 16.40 -2.36
CA ASP A 239 10.43 16.16 -3.00
C ASP A 239 11.26 15.00 -2.37
N ALA A 240 10.62 14.14 -1.57
CA ALA A 240 11.30 13.13 -0.74
C ALA A 240 11.31 11.73 -1.36
N GLY A 241 10.68 11.55 -2.52
CA GLY A 241 10.63 10.28 -3.23
C GLY A 241 11.81 10.05 -4.18
N GLN A 242 12.01 8.78 -4.52
CA GLN A 242 12.93 8.33 -5.56
C GLN A 242 12.32 8.50 -6.97
N PRO A 243 13.05 9.06 -7.95
CA PRO A 243 12.68 8.94 -9.36
C PRO A 243 12.68 7.48 -9.82
N LEU A 244 11.56 7.01 -10.34
CA LEU A 244 11.27 5.67 -10.82
C LEU A 244 10.83 5.75 -12.28
N PRO A 245 11.68 5.34 -13.24
CA PRO A 245 11.38 5.43 -14.66
C PRO A 245 10.04 4.77 -15.01
N ASN A 246 9.21 5.48 -15.78
CA ASN A 246 7.86 5.09 -16.21
C ASN A 246 6.79 5.06 -15.09
N ILE A 247 7.12 5.42 -13.85
CA ILE A 247 6.17 5.48 -12.72
C ILE A 247 5.89 6.93 -12.31
N ASN A 248 6.92 7.77 -12.27
CA ASN A 248 6.84 9.16 -11.82
C ASN A 248 7.77 10.07 -12.64
N ASP A 249 7.84 9.88 -13.96
CA ASP A 249 8.70 10.67 -14.87
C ASP A 249 8.39 12.18 -14.85
N THR A 250 7.22 12.55 -14.34
CA THR A 250 6.80 13.94 -14.15
C THR A 250 6.53 14.20 -12.68
N PHE A 251 7.33 15.08 -12.09
CA PHE A 251 7.10 15.68 -10.78
C PHE A 251 7.48 17.16 -10.82
N ALA A 252 6.96 17.93 -9.87
CA ALA A 252 7.41 19.31 -9.66
C ALA A 252 8.55 19.32 -8.64
N GLY A 253 9.40 20.34 -8.67
CA GLY A 253 10.46 20.48 -7.66
C GLY A 253 11.73 19.67 -7.96
N ASN A 254 12.36 19.18 -6.89
CA ASN A 254 13.65 18.49 -6.92
C ASN A 254 13.51 16.96 -6.94
N GLY A 255 12.34 16.42 -6.60
CA GLY A 255 12.05 14.99 -6.60
C GLY A 255 10.55 14.73 -6.62
N PRO A 256 10.11 13.48 -6.87
CA PRO A 256 8.70 13.13 -6.75
C PRO A 256 8.27 13.16 -5.28
N ASP A 257 7.03 13.54 -5.01
CA ASP A 257 6.48 13.53 -3.67
C ASP A 257 6.16 12.10 -3.19
N LEU A 258 6.17 11.88 -1.88
CA LEU A 258 5.73 10.61 -1.29
C LEU A 258 4.20 10.44 -1.41
N GLY A 259 3.75 9.20 -1.51
CA GLY A 259 2.33 8.85 -1.51
C GLY A 259 1.65 9.03 -2.86
N CYS A 260 0.32 9.00 -2.83
CA CYS A 260 -0.52 8.81 -4.02
C CYS A 260 -0.52 9.94 -5.02
N CYS A 261 -0.29 11.17 -4.57
CA CYS A 261 -0.49 12.38 -5.37
C CYS A 261 0.67 13.35 -5.16
N GLU A 262 1.16 13.93 -6.25
CA GLU A 262 2.05 15.10 -6.18
C GLU A 262 1.27 16.32 -5.65
N ALA A 263 1.89 17.12 -4.81
CA ALA A 263 1.32 18.34 -4.28
C ALA A 263 1.00 19.33 -5.40
N GLY A 264 -0.16 19.99 -5.28
CA GLY A 264 -0.64 20.95 -6.28
C GLY A 264 -1.13 20.33 -7.60
N SER A 265 -1.00 19.01 -7.79
CA SER A 265 -1.60 18.33 -8.93
C SER A 265 -3.12 18.18 -8.77
N ALA A 266 -3.82 18.06 -9.89
CA ALA A 266 -5.25 17.77 -9.86
C ALA A 266 -5.50 16.38 -9.23
N ILE A 267 -6.48 16.30 -8.34
CA ILE A 267 -6.91 15.02 -7.77
C ILE A 267 -7.40 14.11 -8.91
N PRO A 268 -6.91 12.86 -9.00
CA PRO A 268 -7.39 11.92 -10.02
C PRO A 268 -8.90 11.71 -9.95
N HIS A 269 -9.52 11.45 -11.10
CA HIS A 269 -10.94 11.10 -11.13
C HIS A 269 -11.16 9.65 -10.70
N TYR A 270 -11.84 9.45 -9.57
CA TYR A 270 -12.21 8.13 -9.04
C TYR A 270 -13.69 7.83 -9.25
N GLY A 271 -13.99 6.60 -9.64
CA GLY A 271 -15.34 6.12 -9.83
C GLY A 271 -15.96 6.46 -11.20
N PRO A 272 -17.29 6.34 -11.33
CA PRO A 272 -17.98 6.45 -12.62
C PRO A 272 -17.67 7.77 -13.31
N ARG A 273 -17.40 7.69 -14.61
CA ARG A 273 -17.25 8.86 -15.48
C ARG A 273 -18.63 9.30 -15.95
N THR A 274 -18.87 10.60 -16.03
CA THR A 274 -20.01 11.13 -16.78
C THR A 274 -19.60 11.20 -18.25
N ASP A 275 -20.44 10.66 -19.13
CA ASP A 275 -20.26 10.74 -20.58
C ASP A 275 -20.22 12.20 -21.09
#